data_AF-A0A957LJD5-F1
#
_entry.id   AF-A0A957LJD5-F1
#
_cell.length_a   1.000
_cell.length_b   1.000
_cell.length_c   1.000
_cell.angle_alpha   90.00
_cell.angle_beta   90.00
_cell.angle_gamma   90.00
#
_symmetry.space_group_name_H-M   'P 1'
#
loop_
_entity.id
_entity.type
_entity.pdbx_description
1 polymer ?
#
loop_
_entity_poly.entity_id
_entity_poly.type
_entity_poly.pdbx_seq_one_letter_code
_entity_poly.pdbx_strand_id
1 'polypeptide(L)'
;MNNKKRFLTRFLIVCTVTAVPLLLTLFTLQTAVTAAPRAYPLGYGFNVAEWDTSKLQEMGFNWMKVFNAPGSQQPVNVLLRVDVNASTLNNLDGFRSSMSNLAQNNGEYIDAYEIGNEVNLDASYGWATSPLAADYVQLLCAAYQEIKTHDPTAVIVSAGLAPTGRVSGNWEGHAGHNGLYQ
;
A
#
# COMPACT_ATOMS: atom_id res chain seq x y z
N MET A 1 58.29 36.84 58.12
CA MET A 1 57.32 37.45 57.17
C MET A 1 57.41 36.71 55.83
N ASN A 2 56.92 35.48 55.75
CA ASN A 2 55.55 35.05 55.42
C ASN A 2 55.10 35.23 53.95
N ASN A 3 55.35 34.19 53.15
CA ASN A 3 54.34 33.39 52.43
C ASN A 3 53.13 34.13 51.83
N LYS A 4 53.32 34.81 50.69
CA LYS A 4 52.22 35.25 49.80
C LYS A 4 52.49 35.02 48.31
N LYS A 5 53.05 33.85 47.92
CA LYS A 5 53.30 33.52 46.50
C LYS A 5 52.80 32.14 46.04
N ARG A 6 51.73 31.60 46.65
CA ARG A 6 51.25 30.24 46.29
C ARG A 6 49.74 30.06 46.10
N PHE A 7 48.93 31.11 46.00
CA PHE A 7 47.47 30.94 45.99
C PHE A 7 46.71 31.48 44.77
N LEU A 8 47.40 31.88 43.69
CA LEU A 8 46.73 32.45 42.51
C LEU A 8 47.04 31.68 41.21
N THR A 9 47.01 30.35 41.25
CA THR A 9 47.22 29.51 40.05
C THR A 9 46.25 28.34 39.94
N ARG A 10 45.03 28.45 40.50
CA ARG A 10 44.01 27.39 40.38
C ARG A 10 42.58 27.90 40.15
N PHE A 11 42.41 28.97 39.40
CA PHE A 11 41.09 29.39 38.91
C PHE A 11 41.12 29.84 37.44
N LEU A 12 41.98 29.18 36.66
CA LEU A 12 41.79 29.04 35.22
C LEU A 12 41.42 27.57 35.00
N ILE A 13 40.45 27.29 34.13
CA ILE A 13 39.85 25.96 33.88
C ILE A 13 38.74 25.62 34.88
N VAL A 14 37.56 26.23 34.72
CA VAL A 14 36.22 25.58 34.66
C VAL A 14 35.24 26.71 34.36
N CYS A 15 35.13 27.16 33.10
CA CYS A 15 33.99 27.98 32.66
C CYS A 15 33.74 27.99 31.14
N THR A 16 34.45 27.17 30.35
CA THR A 16 34.33 27.17 28.89
C THR A 16 34.07 25.78 28.33
N VAL A 17 33.08 25.05 28.86
CA VAL A 17 32.61 23.78 28.24
C VAL A 17 31.08 23.66 28.17
N THR A 18 30.30 24.48 28.87
CA THR A 18 28.83 24.30 28.93
C THR A 18 28.03 25.23 28.02
N ALA A 19 28.63 25.82 27.00
CA ALA A 19 27.91 26.73 26.07
C ALA A 19 28.06 26.36 24.59
N VAL A 20 28.63 25.18 24.25
CA VAL A 20 28.88 24.79 22.86
C VAL A 20 28.07 23.60 22.34
N PRO A 21 27.46 22.68 23.12
CA PRO A 21 26.58 21.66 22.53
C PRO A 21 25.09 22.06 22.51
N LEU A 22 24.71 23.28 22.90
CA LEU A 22 23.30 23.69 22.85
C LEU A 22 22.87 24.30 21.50
N LEU A 23 23.81 24.57 20.60
CA LEU A 23 23.51 25.10 19.25
C LEU A 23 23.53 24.05 18.12
N LEU A 24 23.76 22.76 18.42
CA LEU A 24 23.79 21.68 17.42
C LEU A 24 22.67 20.63 17.58
N THR A 25 21.61 20.96 18.31
CA THR A 25 20.36 20.20 18.29
C THR A 25 19.21 21.09 17.83
N LEU A 26 19.36 21.69 16.65
CA LEU A 26 18.21 21.90 15.78
C LEU A 26 17.78 20.49 15.32
N PHE A 27 17.08 19.79 16.22
CA PHE A 27 16.15 18.76 15.81
C PHE A 27 15.20 19.50 14.87
N THR A 28 15.38 19.29 13.56
CA THR A 28 14.30 19.44 12.62
C THR A 28 13.22 18.48 13.12
N LEU A 29 12.26 18.99 13.90
CA LEU A 29 10.94 18.40 13.90
C LEU A 29 10.46 18.53 12.46
N GLN A 30 10.76 17.52 11.65
CA GLN A 30 10.03 17.28 10.44
C GLN A 30 8.63 16.98 10.94
N THR A 31 7.76 17.99 10.97
CA THR A 31 6.33 17.73 11.03
C THR A 31 6.08 16.84 9.83
N ALA A 32 5.86 15.54 10.07
CA ALA A 32 5.31 14.67 9.07
C ALA A 32 3.93 15.26 8.78
N VAL A 33 3.86 16.16 7.79
CA VAL A 33 2.62 16.59 7.21
C VAL A 33 2.03 15.30 6.66
N THR A 34 1.06 14.75 7.39
CA THR A 34 0.32 13.60 6.91
C THR A 34 -0.38 14.11 5.66
N ALA A 35 0.14 13.73 4.49
CA ALA A 35 -0.45 14.14 3.23
C ALA A 35 -1.92 13.73 3.27
N ALA A 36 -2.81 14.70 3.05
CA ALA A 36 -4.23 14.42 2.99
C ALA A 36 -4.47 13.35 1.90
N PRO A 37 -5.44 12.42 2.08
CA PRO A 37 -5.76 11.45 1.06
C PRO A 37 -6.02 12.15 -0.27
N ARG A 38 -5.47 11.62 -1.38
CA ARG A 38 -5.73 12.19 -2.70
C ARG A 38 -7.22 12.04 -3.00
N ALA A 39 -7.90 13.15 -3.26
CA ALA A 39 -9.31 13.14 -3.63
C ALA A 39 -9.42 12.82 -5.11
N TYR A 40 -10.04 11.70 -5.44
CA TYR A 40 -10.38 11.36 -6.81
C TYR A 40 -11.85 11.69 -7.06
N PRO A 41 -12.21 12.40 -8.14
CA PRO A 41 -13.60 12.45 -8.60
C PRO A 41 -14.04 11.04 -9.02
N LEU A 42 -15.25 10.90 -9.57
CA LEU A 42 -15.72 9.62 -10.13
C LEU A 42 -14.63 8.99 -11.01
N GLY A 43 -14.19 7.79 -10.62
CA GLY A 43 -13.23 7.00 -11.38
C GLY A 43 -13.94 6.03 -12.32
N TYR A 44 -13.60 6.10 -13.60
CA TYR A 44 -14.12 5.19 -14.62
C TYR A 44 -13.00 4.87 -15.61
N GLY A 45 -12.93 3.62 -16.03
CA GLY A 45 -11.80 3.10 -16.78
C GLY A 45 -11.99 1.66 -17.22
N PHE A 46 -10.93 1.06 -17.76
CA PHE A 46 -10.92 -0.33 -18.20
C PHE A 46 -9.74 -1.11 -17.63
N ASN A 47 -9.90 -2.43 -17.56
CA ASN A 47 -8.78 -3.36 -17.47
C ASN A 47 -8.03 -3.31 -18.81
N VAL A 48 -6.72 -3.10 -18.77
CA VAL A 48 -5.90 -3.04 -19.98
C VAL A 48 -5.01 -4.27 -20.09
N ALA A 49 -5.07 -4.95 -21.24
CA ALA A 49 -4.10 -6.00 -21.60
C ALA A 49 -2.82 -5.38 -22.16
N GLU A 50 -2.95 -4.26 -22.88
CA GLU A 50 -1.86 -3.42 -23.40
C GLU A 50 -2.08 -1.98 -22.98
N TRP A 51 -0.99 -1.26 -22.69
CA TRP A 51 -1.02 0.05 -22.05
C TRP A 51 -1.26 1.19 -23.06
N ASP A 52 -2.33 1.10 -23.85
CA ASP A 52 -2.75 2.14 -24.79
C ASP A 52 -3.46 3.28 -24.06
N THR A 53 -2.65 4.08 -23.36
CA THR A 53 -3.12 5.22 -22.57
C THR A 53 -3.68 6.35 -23.44
N SER A 54 -3.19 6.52 -24.67
CA SER A 54 -3.72 7.48 -25.64
C SER A 54 -5.19 7.22 -25.94
N LYS A 55 -5.55 5.97 -26.23
CA LYS A 55 -6.93 5.60 -26.52
C LYS A 55 -7.85 5.78 -25.31
N LEU A 56 -7.37 5.48 -24.11
CA LEU A 56 -8.12 5.75 -22.87
C LEU A 56 -8.45 7.23 -22.73
N GLN A 57 -7.47 8.11 -22.99
CA GLN A 57 -7.66 9.56 -22.94
C GLN A 57 -8.61 10.06 -24.03
N GLU A 58 -8.51 9.55 -25.26
CA GLU A 58 -9.42 9.89 -26.37
C GLU A 58 -10.88 9.55 -26.03
N MET A 59 -11.10 8.46 -25.30
CA MET A 59 -12.42 8.07 -24.80
C MET A 59 -12.86 8.83 -23.53
N GLY A 60 -11.98 9.64 -22.95
CA GLY A 60 -12.24 10.43 -21.75
C GLY A 60 -12.20 9.64 -20.44
N PHE A 61 -11.61 8.44 -20.43
CA PHE A 61 -11.40 7.68 -19.19
C PHE A 61 -10.25 8.25 -18.37
N ASN A 62 -10.41 8.23 -17.06
CA ASN A 62 -9.45 8.79 -16.11
C ASN A 62 -8.77 7.73 -15.23
N TRP A 63 -9.11 6.45 -15.39
CA TRP A 63 -8.46 5.33 -14.73
C TRP A 63 -8.10 4.20 -15.69
N MET A 64 -7.07 3.44 -15.35
CA MET A 64 -6.81 2.12 -15.92
C MET A 64 -6.52 1.11 -14.82
N LYS A 65 -6.97 -0.13 -15.01
CA LYS A 65 -6.60 -1.26 -14.16
C LYS A 65 -5.53 -2.10 -14.83
N VAL A 66 -4.44 -2.35 -14.11
CA VAL A 66 -3.24 -3.05 -14.57
C VAL A 66 -2.89 -4.20 -13.64
N PHE A 67 -2.08 -5.14 -14.13
CA PHE A 67 -1.63 -6.32 -13.38
C PHE A 67 -0.14 -6.28 -13.03
N ASN A 68 0.58 -5.25 -13.50
CA ASN A 68 1.99 -5.02 -13.21
C ASN A 68 2.20 -3.55 -12.88
N ALA A 69 3.14 -3.25 -11.99
CA ALA A 69 3.41 -1.88 -11.59
C ALA A 69 4.04 -1.07 -12.74
N PRO A 70 3.61 0.19 -12.95
CA PRO A 70 4.28 1.11 -13.87
C PRO A 70 5.73 1.39 -13.46
N GLY A 71 6.60 1.56 -14.46
CA GLY A 71 7.95 2.10 -14.27
C GLY A 71 8.04 3.63 -14.35
N SER A 72 6.95 4.31 -14.68
CA SER A 72 6.87 5.76 -14.80
C SER A 72 5.44 6.26 -14.60
N GLN A 73 5.30 7.55 -14.34
CA GLN A 73 4.00 8.22 -14.24
C GLN A 73 3.15 7.98 -15.50
N GLN A 74 1.87 7.73 -15.29
CA GLN A 74 0.89 7.52 -16.35
C GLN A 74 0.00 8.75 -16.52
N PRO A 75 -0.56 8.98 -17.73
CA PRO A 75 -1.40 10.14 -18.01
C PRO A 75 -2.84 9.97 -17.49
N VAL A 76 -3.16 8.82 -16.91
CA VAL A 76 -4.42 8.48 -16.22
C VAL A 76 -4.09 7.84 -14.87
N ASN A 77 -5.06 7.79 -13.96
CA ASN A 77 -4.86 7.15 -12.66
C ASN A 77 -4.70 5.63 -12.79
N VAL A 78 -3.91 5.02 -11.92
CA VAL A 78 -3.56 3.60 -11.98
C VAL A 78 -4.16 2.82 -10.81
N LEU A 79 -5.03 1.85 -11.13
CA LEU A 79 -5.45 0.80 -10.21
C LEU A 79 -4.59 -0.45 -10.46
N LEU A 80 -3.65 -0.75 -9.59
CA LEU A 80 -2.85 -1.97 -9.64
C LEU A 80 -3.59 -3.10 -8.92
N ARG A 81 -3.87 -4.20 -9.62
CA ARG A 81 -4.32 -5.44 -8.98
C ARG A 81 -3.13 -6.18 -8.38
N VAL A 82 -3.17 -6.42 -7.08
CA VAL A 82 -2.27 -7.32 -6.36
C VAL A 82 -2.89 -8.71 -6.34
N ASP A 83 -2.19 -9.68 -6.93
CA ASP A 83 -2.65 -11.07 -6.98
C ASP A 83 -2.48 -11.74 -5.61
N VAL A 84 -3.57 -12.24 -5.04
CA VAL A 84 -3.57 -12.99 -3.77
C VAL A 84 -4.57 -14.13 -3.82
N ASN A 85 -4.29 -15.20 -3.10
CA ASN A 85 -5.19 -16.33 -2.89
C ASN A 85 -4.91 -16.96 -1.51
N ALA A 86 -5.54 -18.08 -1.18
CA ALA A 86 -5.34 -18.73 0.11
C ALA A 86 -3.86 -19.09 0.41
N SER A 87 -3.08 -19.44 -0.61
CA SER A 87 -1.67 -19.81 -0.43
C SER A 87 -0.78 -18.63 -0.03
N THR A 88 -1.22 -17.39 -0.28
CA THR A 88 -0.53 -16.17 0.19
C THR A 88 -0.38 -16.17 1.72
N LEU A 89 -1.34 -16.75 2.45
CA LEU A 89 -1.29 -16.84 3.92
C LEU A 89 -0.21 -17.79 4.45
N ASN A 90 0.28 -18.72 3.62
CA ASN A 90 1.38 -19.61 4.02
C ASN A 90 2.68 -18.83 4.29
N ASN A 91 2.80 -17.61 3.77
CA ASN A 91 3.91 -16.71 4.03
C ASN A 91 3.44 -15.25 4.12
N LEU A 92 2.67 -14.94 5.17
CA LEU A 92 2.13 -13.60 5.39
C LEU A 92 3.23 -12.53 5.53
N ASP A 93 4.36 -12.84 6.17
CA ASP A 93 5.48 -11.90 6.32
C ASP A 93 6.18 -11.61 4.99
N GLY A 94 6.28 -12.62 4.13
CA GLY A 94 6.72 -12.44 2.74
C GLY A 94 5.79 -11.53 1.97
N PHE A 95 4.47 -11.73 2.11
CA PHE A 95 3.47 -10.85 1.50
C PHE A 95 3.58 -9.41 2.00
N ARG A 96 3.75 -9.19 3.31
CA ARG A 96 4.00 -7.85 3.89
C ARG A 96 5.23 -7.19 3.28
N SER A 97 6.33 -7.94 3.20
CA SER A 97 7.58 -7.46 2.61
C SER A 97 7.40 -7.07 1.14
N SER A 98 6.64 -7.86 0.36
CA SER A 98 6.29 -7.53 -1.02
C SER A 98 5.47 -6.25 -1.14
N MET A 99 4.49 -6.04 -0.26
CA MET A 99 3.66 -4.83 -0.25
C MET A 99 4.45 -3.58 0.13
N SER A 100 5.33 -3.70 1.13
CA SER A 100 6.25 -2.64 1.52
C SER A 100 7.17 -2.26 0.36
N ASN A 101 7.80 -3.25 -0.30
CA ASN A 101 8.67 -3.02 -1.46
C ASN A 101 7.92 -2.42 -2.65
N LEU A 102 6.70 -2.88 -2.92
CA LEU A 102 5.89 -2.36 -4.01
C LEU A 102 5.53 -0.89 -3.79
N ALA A 103 5.11 -0.51 -2.58
CA ALA A 103 4.79 0.86 -2.24
C ALA A 103 6.04 1.76 -2.25
N GLN A 104 7.18 1.29 -1.72
CA GLN A 104 8.44 2.05 -1.75
C GLN A 104 8.95 2.32 -3.16
N ASN A 105 8.89 1.34 -4.05
CA ASN A 105 9.54 1.43 -5.36
C ASN A 105 8.62 1.96 -6.47
N ASN A 106 7.31 1.77 -6.34
CA ASN A 106 6.35 2.10 -7.39
C ASN A 106 5.18 2.97 -6.93
N GLY A 107 5.08 3.30 -5.63
CA GLY A 107 3.94 4.04 -5.08
C GLY A 107 3.73 5.40 -5.74
N GLU A 108 4.79 6.08 -6.19
CA GLU A 108 4.67 7.35 -6.92
C GLU A 108 3.86 7.24 -8.22
N TYR A 109 3.74 6.03 -8.78
CA TYR A 109 3.09 5.76 -10.07
C TYR A 109 1.77 4.98 -9.93
N ILE A 110 1.35 4.66 -8.70
CA ILE A 110 0.16 3.84 -8.41
C ILE A 110 -0.80 4.67 -7.56
N ASP A 111 -2.02 4.86 -8.06
CA ASP A 111 -3.06 5.62 -7.35
C ASP A 111 -3.86 4.76 -6.38
N ALA A 112 -4.07 3.49 -6.76
CA ALA A 112 -4.84 2.56 -5.98
C ALA A 112 -4.34 1.12 -6.10
N TYR A 113 -4.55 0.35 -5.05
CA TYR A 113 -4.18 -1.07 -4.95
C TYR A 113 -5.45 -1.89 -4.71
N GLU A 114 -5.84 -2.71 -5.69
CA GLU A 114 -6.90 -3.70 -5.54
C GLU A 114 -6.30 -5.01 -5.02
N ILE A 115 -6.68 -5.44 -3.82
CA ILE A 115 -6.10 -6.61 -3.17
C ILE A 115 -6.94 -7.85 -3.50
N GLY A 116 -6.51 -8.60 -4.52
CA GLY A 116 -7.10 -9.85 -4.97
C GLY A 116 -8.10 -9.72 -6.12
N ASN A 117 -8.66 -10.87 -6.50
CA ASN A 117 -9.69 -11.01 -7.51
C ASN A 117 -10.71 -12.02 -6.99
N GLU A 118 -11.99 -11.67 -6.91
CA GLU A 118 -13.09 -12.62 -6.66
C GLU A 118 -12.80 -13.65 -5.56
N VAL A 119 -12.34 -13.15 -4.42
CA VAL A 119 -11.86 -13.95 -3.28
C VAL A 119 -12.95 -14.79 -2.62
N ASN A 120 -14.19 -14.67 -3.11
CA ASN A 120 -15.33 -15.51 -2.74
C ASN A 120 -15.53 -16.73 -3.66
N LEU A 121 -14.62 -17.00 -4.61
CA LEU A 121 -14.64 -18.17 -5.47
C LEU A 121 -13.53 -19.17 -5.12
N ASP A 122 -13.90 -20.45 -5.12
CA ASP A 122 -12.96 -21.58 -5.12
C ASP A 122 -12.47 -21.85 -6.55
N ALA A 123 -11.92 -20.82 -7.19
CA ALA A 123 -11.40 -20.88 -8.54
C ALA A 123 -9.92 -20.49 -8.54
N SER A 124 -9.15 -21.04 -9.47
CA SER A 124 -7.71 -20.76 -9.59
C SER A 124 -7.39 -19.29 -9.87
N TYR A 125 -8.33 -18.56 -10.47
CA TYR A 125 -8.27 -17.11 -10.69
C TYR A 125 -8.81 -16.27 -9.52
N GLY A 126 -9.35 -16.93 -8.49
CA GLY A 126 -9.90 -16.33 -7.28
C GLY A 126 -9.16 -16.78 -6.02
N TRP A 127 -9.87 -17.37 -5.05
CA TRP A 127 -9.28 -17.80 -3.78
C TRP A 127 -8.52 -19.14 -3.86
N ALA A 128 -8.72 -19.92 -4.92
CA ALA A 128 -8.13 -21.23 -5.20
C ALA A 128 -8.44 -22.36 -4.19
N THR A 129 -9.28 -22.08 -3.19
CA THR A 129 -9.87 -23.04 -2.25
C THR A 129 -11.20 -22.48 -1.75
N SER A 130 -11.95 -23.27 -0.98
CA SER A 130 -13.16 -22.79 -0.29
C SER A 130 -12.85 -21.53 0.54
N PRO A 131 -13.50 -20.39 0.26
CA PRO A 131 -13.12 -19.12 0.85
C PRO A 131 -13.61 -18.95 2.29
N LEU A 132 -12.77 -18.30 3.09
CA LEU A 132 -13.09 -17.83 4.44
C LEU A 132 -12.86 -16.32 4.51
N ALA A 133 -13.90 -15.57 4.87
CA ALA A 133 -13.83 -14.11 4.89
C ALA A 133 -12.73 -13.58 5.84
N ALA A 134 -12.53 -14.25 6.98
CA ALA A 134 -11.51 -13.88 7.96
C ALA A 134 -10.08 -13.96 7.39
N ASP A 135 -9.83 -14.94 6.51
CA ASP A 135 -8.53 -15.14 5.88
C ASP A 135 -8.24 -14.02 4.87
N TYR A 136 -9.25 -13.63 4.08
CA TYR A 136 -9.11 -12.48 3.19
C TYR A 136 -8.90 -11.16 3.95
N VAL A 137 -9.60 -10.95 5.06
CA VAL A 137 -9.42 -9.77 5.92
C VAL A 137 -7.98 -9.67 6.43
N GLN A 138 -7.34 -10.79 6.78
CA GLN A 138 -5.93 -10.78 7.21
C GLN A 138 -4.99 -10.25 6.11
N LEU A 139 -5.17 -10.69 4.86
CA LEU A 139 -4.39 -10.18 3.73
C LEU A 139 -4.69 -8.70 3.45
N LEU A 140 -5.95 -8.30 3.48
CA LEU A 140 -6.35 -6.92 3.24
C LEU A 140 -5.76 -5.97 4.29
N CYS A 141 -5.81 -6.35 5.57
CA CYS A 141 -5.20 -5.57 6.65
C CYS A 141 -3.68 -5.50 6.54
N ALA A 142 -3.02 -6.61 6.18
CA ALA A 142 -1.57 -6.62 5.97
C ALA A 142 -1.16 -5.67 4.84
N ALA A 143 -1.81 -5.76 3.67
CA ALA A 143 -1.55 -4.85 2.56
C ALA A 143 -1.79 -3.39 2.93
N TYR A 144 -2.92 -3.10 3.59
CA TYR A 144 -3.24 -1.74 4.05
C TYR A 144 -2.12 -1.15 4.92
N GLN A 145 -1.64 -1.90 5.92
CA GLN A 145 -0.62 -1.42 6.85
C GLN A 145 0.71 -1.10 6.14
N GLU A 146 1.21 -2.01 5.32
CA GLU A 146 2.51 -1.85 4.65
C GLU A 146 2.45 -0.75 3.59
N ILE A 147 1.41 -0.73 2.76
CA ILE A 147 1.26 0.29 1.71
C ILE A 147 1.11 1.67 2.33
N LYS A 148 0.23 1.85 3.32
CA LYS A 148 0.00 3.15 3.97
C LYS A 148 1.22 3.70 4.72
N THR A 149 2.15 2.84 5.10
CA THR A 149 3.41 3.26 5.74
C THR A 149 4.32 4.02 4.76
N HIS A 150 4.28 3.66 3.48
CA HIS A 150 5.13 4.26 2.44
C HIS A 150 4.38 5.23 1.53
N ASP A 151 3.10 4.97 1.28
CA ASP A 151 2.19 5.84 0.55
C ASP A 151 0.90 6.07 1.37
N PRO A 152 0.88 7.09 2.25
CA PRO A 152 -0.31 7.40 3.03
C PRO A 152 -1.49 7.87 2.17
N THR A 153 -1.25 8.28 0.91
CA THR A 153 -2.26 8.82 0.00
C THR A 153 -2.93 7.75 -0.86
N ALA A 154 -2.30 6.58 -1.05
CA ALA A 154 -2.82 5.46 -1.83
C ALA A 154 -4.24 5.05 -1.45
N VAL A 155 -5.08 4.73 -2.43
CA VAL A 155 -6.39 4.09 -2.18
C VAL A 155 -6.20 2.58 -2.08
N ILE A 156 -6.73 1.96 -1.03
CA ILE A 156 -6.73 0.50 -0.90
C ILE A 156 -8.14 0.00 -1.19
N VAL A 157 -8.27 -0.86 -2.20
CA VAL A 157 -9.54 -1.38 -2.70
C VAL A 157 -9.60 -2.87 -2.38
N SER A 158 -10.71 -3.33 -1.80
CA SER A 158 -10.96 -4.76 -1.68
C SER A 158 -11.16 -5.38 -3.06
N ALA A 159 -10.94 -6.69 -3.21
CA ALA A 159 -11.26 -7.42 -4.41
C ALA A 159 -12.73 -7.22 -4.79
N GLY A 160 -13.01 -7.11 -6.08
CA GLY A 160 -14.36 -7.28 -6.59
C GLY A 160 -14.84 -8.68 -6.26
N LEU A 161 -15.97 -8.79 -5.55
CA LEU A 161 -16.60 -10.07 -5.29
C LEU A 161 -17.33 -10.54 -6.56
N ALA A 162 -17.16 -11.82 -6.89
CA ALA A 162 -17.99 -12.47 -7.89
C ALA A 162 -19.46 -12.40 -7.48
N PRO A 163 -20.41 -12.29 -8.43
CA PRO A 163 -21.84 -12.36 -8.13
C PRO A 163 -22.15 -13.54 -7.21
N THR A 164 -22.79 -13.25 -6.07
CA THR A 164 -23.18 -14.28 -5.11
C THR A 164 -24.62 -14.69 -5.38
N GLY A 165 -24.79 -15.84 -6.02
CA GLY A 165 -26.09 -16.48 -6.22
C GLY A 165 -25.91 -17.98 -6.06
N ARG A 166 -25.98 -18.49 -4.82
CA ARG A 166 -26.09 -19.94 -4.62
C ARG A 166 -27.49 -20.37 -5.01
N VAL A 167 -27.70 -20.61 -6.29
CA VAL A 167 -28.91 -21.26 -6.77
C VAL A 167 -28.70 -22.75 -6.56
N SER A 168 -29.45 -23.35 -5.64
CA SER A 168 -29.57 -24.80 -5.59
C SER A 168 -30.51 -25.26 -6.71
N GLY A 169 -30.14 -26.34 -7.39
CA GLY A 169 -30.96 -26.94 -8.46
C GLY A 169 -30.48 -26.59 -9.87
N ASN A 170 -31.28 -26.99 -10.86
CA ASN A 170 -31.00 -26.78 -12.27
C ASN A 170 -32.07 -25.88 -12.89
N TRP A 171 -31.67 -24.92 -13.72
CA TRP A 171 -32.57 -24.16 -14.58
C TRP A 171 -32.31 -24.57 -16.02
N GLU A 172 -33.30 -25.17 -16.69
CA GLU A 172 -33.19 -25.61 -18.10
C GLU A 172 -31.96 -26.48 -18.42
N GLY A 173 -31.48 -27.26 -17.44
CA GLY A 173 -30.28 -28.11 -17.59
C GLY A 173 -28.96 -27.43 -17.21
N HIS A 174 -28.97 -26.13 -16.92
CA HIS A 174 -27.83 -25.42 -16.33
C HIS A 174 -27.83 -25.62 -14.82
N ALA A 175 -26.72 -26.13 -14.27
CA ALA A 175 -26.53 -26.23 -12.83
C ALA A 175 -26.46 -24.83 -12.21
N GLY A 176 -27.12 -24.63 -11.07
CA GLY A 176 -26.97 -23.41 -10.30
C GLY A 176 -25.55 -23.23 -9.75
N HIS A 177 -25.16 -21.98 -9.53
CA HIS A 177 -23.78 -21.61 -9.20
C HIS A 177 -23.43 -21.98 -7.74
N ASN A 178 -22.46 -22.89 -7.55
CA ASN A 178 -22.05 -23.39 -6.23
C ASN A 178 -20.80 -22.69 -5.66
N GLY A 179 -20.20 -21.75 -6.39
CA GLY A 179 -18.98 -21.04 -6.00
C GLY A 179 -17.68 -21.61 -6.58
N LEU A 180 -17.74 -22.69 -7.38
CA LEU A 180 -16.58 -23.26 -8.08
C LEU A 180 -16.37 -22.67 -9.48
N TYR A 181 -17.44 -22.30 -10.19
CA TYR A 181 -17.38 -21.82 -11.57
C TYR A 181 -18.35 -20.65 -11.75
N GLN A 182 -17.88 -19.58 -12.40
CA GLN A 182 -18.73 -18.56 -13.03
C GLN A 182 -19.28 -19.05 -14.35
#